data_AF-A0A356MK10-F1
#
_entry.id   AF-A0A356MK10-F1
#
_cell.length_a   1.000
_cell.length_b   1.000
_cell.length_c   1.000
_cell.angle_alpha   90.00
_cell.angle_beta   90.00
_cell.angle_gamma   90.00
#
_symmetry.space_group_name_H-M   'P 1'
#
loop_
_entity.id
_entity.type
_entity.pdbx_description
1 polymer ?
#
loop_
_entity_poly.entity_id
_entity_poly.type
_entity_poly.pdbx_seq_one_letter_code
_entity_poly.pdbx_strand_id
1 'polypeptide(L)'
;PVFGFDANTDAVNAINPDGEDAKTKGIAYGGTISQNAEGQTYLVLQVIRNVLDGVKFDDKGGYTMPTSTTKTKQKDLAENKEYEVDLPDVLVNGISKETAQGGISSSATWYTSEDKQLQTTNTMIDSTNWKDYASGVPLDKKVKAVADDAREYNVFLTCYNSADNFVNGQLLPTFKQYAKLLKLNLTIVSGDGNNESLITNSMNNLDNYEAFILNMTSTNAGQTYMDILK
;
A
#
# COMPACT_ATOMS: atom_id res chain seq x y z
N PRO A 1 -3.92 32.06 4.10
CA PRO A 1 -4.18 30.63 3.75
C PRO A 1 -3.26 29.76 4.60
N VAL A 2 -3.75 28.65 5.15
CA VAL A 2 -2.96 27.71 5.95
C VAL A 2 -2.96 26.35 5.25
N PHE A 3 -1.80 25.73 5.15
CA PHE A 3 -1.62 24.39 4.59
C PHE A 3 -0.89 23.53 5.59
N GLY A 4 -1.26 22.25 5.69
CA GLY A 4 -0.54 21.29 6.52
C GLY A 4 -0.05 20.08 5.75
N PHE A 5 0.28 19.04 6.51
CA PHE A 5 0.81 17.77 6.03
C PHE A 5 0.12 16.63 6.81
N ASP A 6 0.36 15.39 6.43
CA ASP A 6 -0.13 14.13 7.05
C ASP A 6 -1.56 13.69 6.71
N ALA A 7 -2.43 14.60 6.28
CA ALA A 7 -3.83 14.28 5.96
C ALA A 7 -4.62 13.63 7.11
N ASN A 8 -4.33 14.01 8.36
CA ASN A 8 -5.12 13.60 9.51
C ASN A 8 -6.61 13.96 9.32
N THR A 9 -7.50 13.12 9.87
CA THR A 9 -8.95 13.25 9.64
C THR A 9 -9.51 14.62 10.05
N ASP A 10 -9.03 15.21 11.14
CA ASP A 10 -9.40 16.55 11.57
C ASP A 10 -8.92 17.63 10.59
N ALA A 11 -7.68 17.52 10.10
CA ALA A 11 -7.14 18.40 9.08
C ALA A 11 -7.93 18.30 7.76
N VAL A 12 -8.28 17.09 7.31
CA VAL A 12 -9.10 16.89 6.10
C VAL A 12 -10.50 17.49 6.28
N ASN A 13 -11.13 17.29 7.44
CA ASN A 13 -12.44 17.87 7.73
C ASN A 13 -12.40 19.40 7.83
N ALA A 14 -11.29 19.99 8.28
CA ALA A 14 -11.11 21.44 8.32
C ALA A 14 -10.99 22.09 6.93
N ILE A 15 -10.72 21.32 5.87
CA ILE A 15 -10.74 21.82 4.48
C ILE A 15 -12.17 22.10 4.02
N ASN A 16 -13.19 21.49 4.64
CA ASN A 16 -14.58 21.64 4.25
C ASN A 16 -14.96 23.14 4.18
N PRO A 17 -15.22 23.69 2.97
CA PRO A 17 -15.51 25.11 2.81
C PRO A 17 -16.84 25.51 3.46
N ASP A 18 -17.73 24.54 3.68
CA ASP A 18 -19.01 24.72 4.35
C ASP A 18 -18.95 24.44 5.87
N GLY A 19 -17.78 24.05 6.38
CA GLY A 19 -17.55 23.67 7.78
C GLY A 19 -17.63 24.85 8.76
N GLU A 20 -17.91 24.54 10.02
CA GLU A 20 -18.00 25.55 11.09
C GLU A 20 -16.66 26.28 11.30
N ASP A 21 -15.54 25.57 11.16
CA ASP A 21 -14.20 26.15 11.25
C ASP A 21 -13.93 27.21 10.17
N ALA A 22 -14.34 26.94 8.92
CA ALA A 22 -14.22 27.88 7.81
C ALA A 22 -15.06 29.15 8.05
N LYS A 23 -16.21 29.02 8.71
CA LYS A 23 -17.16 30.11 8.99
C LYS A 23 -16.77 30.98 10.19
N THR A 24 -16.09 30.42 11.19
CA THR A 24 -15.89 31.07 12.49
C THR A 24 -14.48 31.61 12.70
N LYS A 25 -13.44 30.96 12.16
CA LYS A 25 -12.05 31.29 12.49
C LYS A 25 -11.38 32.29 11.55
N GLY A 26 -12.04 32.68 10.44
CA GLY A 26 -11.51 33.65 9.47
C GLY A 26 -10.23 33.20 8.73
N ILE A 27 -9.79 31.95 8.95
CA ILE A 27 -8.63 31.33 8.33
C ILE A 27 -9.12 30.08 7.60
N ALA A 28 -9.07 30.09 6.28
CA ALA A 28 -9.34 28.91 5.47
C ALA A 28 -8.13 27.96 5.50
N TYR A 29 -8.36 26.73 5.95
CA TYR A 29 -7.39 25.64 5.78
C TYR A 29 -7.45 25.20 4.31
N GLY A 30 -6.42 25.57 3.55
CA GLY A 30 -6.37 25.46 2.10
C GLY A 30 -6.05 24.06 1.60
N GLY A 31 -5.48 23.21 2.46
CA GLY A 31 -5.20 21.83 2.09
C GLY A 31 -4.18 21.13 2.99
N THR A 32 -4.00 19.85 2.73
CA THR A 32 -3.01 18.97 3.37
C THR A 32 -2.45 17.97 2.35
N ILE A 33 -1.48 17.15 2.73
CA ILE A 33 -0.83 16.18 1.85
C ILE A 33 -0.99 14.78 2.44
N SER A 34 -1.55 13.88 1.64
CA SER A 34 -1.64 12.44 1.96
C SER A 34 -0.47 11.68 1.36
N GLN A 35 0.05 10.72 2.11
CA GLN A 35 1.00 9.71 1.64
C GLN A 35 0.33 8.51 0.92
N ASN A 36 -1.00 8.52 0.81
CA ASN A 36 -1.83 7.46 0.25
C ASN A 36 -1.55 6.09 0.88
N ALA A 37 -1.63 6.02 2.21
CA ALA A 37 -1.41 4.78 2.95
C ALA A 37 -2.33 3.65 2.48
N GLU A 38 -3.57 3.98 2.11
CA GLU A 38 -4.52 3.04 1.53
C GLU A 38 -4.01 2.45 0.21
N GLY A 39 -3.50 3.30 -0.68
CA GLY A 39 -2.83 2.86 -1.90
C GLY A 39 -1.68 1.92 -1.58
N GLN A 40 -0.78 2.28 -0.67
CA GLN A 40 0.37 1.45 -0.28
C GLN A 40 -0.06 0.05 0.20
N THR A 41 -1.08 -0.05 1.06
CA THR A 41 -1.58 -1.35 1.53
C THR A 41 -2.15 -2.20 0.40
N TYR A 42 -2.91 -1.59 -0.51
CA TYR A 42 -3.46 -2.29 -1.66
C TYR A 42 -2.35 -2.79 -2.60
N LEU A 43 -1.33 -1.97 -2.88
CA LEU A 43 -0.21 -2.37 -3.74
C LEU A 43 0.48 -3.62 -3.22
N VAL A 44 0.80 -3.67 -1.93
CA VAL A 44 1.45 -4.83 -1.29
C VAL A 44 0.59 -6.08 -1.45
N LEU A 45 -0.70 -5.99 -1.11
CA LEU A 45 -1.61 -7.13 -1.19
C LEU A 45 -1.88 -7.57 -2.63
N GLN A 46 -1.97 -6.63 -3.58
CA GLN A 46 -2.22 -6.93 -4.97
C GLN A 46 -1.03 -7.61 -5.63
N VAL A 47 0.21 -7.19 -5.32
CA VAL A 47 1.42 -7.89 -5.79
C VAL A 47 1.43 -9.32 -5.26
N ILE A 48 1.16 -9.53 -3.96
CA ILE A 48 1.06 -10.87 -3.38
C ILE A 48 -0.02 -11.70 -4.06
N ARG A 49 -1.21 -11.11 -4.26
CA ARG A 49 -2.34 -11.76 -4.93
C ARG A 49 -1.95 -12.21 -6.34
N ASN A 50 -1.32 -11.34 -7.12
CA ASN A 50 -0.83 -11.64 -8.45
C ASN A 50 0.15 -12.83 -8.44
N VAL A 51 1.14 -12.81 -7.53
CA VAL A 51 2.11 -13.92 -7.39
C VAL A 51 1.41 -15.24 -7.06
N LEU A 52 0.47 -15.22 -6.11
CA LEU A 52 -0.25 -16.42 -5.65
C LEU A 52 -1.24 -16.97 -6.68
N ASP A 53 -1.71 -16.13 -7.61
CA ASP A 53 -2.46 -16.53 -8.80
C ASP A 53 -1.57 -17.03 -9.95
N GLY A 54 -0.25 -17.06 -9.75
CA GLY A 54 0.71 -17.54 -10.74
C GLY A 54 1.07 -16.52 -11.82
N VAL A 55 0.75 -15.23 -11.62
CA VAL A 55 1.28 -14.15 -12.47
C VAL A 55 2.78 -14.08 -12.25
N LYS A 56 3.54 -14.29 -13.32
CA LYS A 56 4.99 -14.38 -13.21
C LYS A 56 5.63 -12.99 -13.15
N PHE A 57 6.76 -12.93 -12.44
CA PHE A 57 7.67 -11.81 -12.58
C PHE A 57 8.30 -11.76 -13.97
N ASP A 58 8.45 -12.88 -14.71
CA ASP A 58 8.85 -12.94 -16.12
C ASP A 58 8.40 -14.25 -16.81
N ASP A 59 8.44 -14.31 -18.15
CA ASP A 59 8.25 -15.56 -18.93
C ASP A 59 9.42 -16.57 -18.76
N LYS A 60 10.49 -16.20 -18.05
CA LYS A 60 11.74 -16.98 -17.95
C LYS A 60 11.98 -17.64 -16.59
N GLY A 61 11.03 -17.59 -15.66
CA GLY A 61 11.04 -18.41 -14.44
C GLY A 61 12.13 -18.02 -13.42
N GLY A 62 12.58 -16.77 -13.41
CA GLY A 62 13.53 -16.25 -12.43
C GLY A 62 13.06 -14.92 -11.82
N TYR A 63 13.64 -14.53 -10.68
CA TYR A 63 13.57 -13.15 -10.15
C TYR A 63 14.41 -12.17 -10.99
N THR A 64 14.39 -12.35 -12.31
CA THR A 64 14.98 -11.45 -13.30
C THR A 64 13.85 -10.58 -13.86
N MET A 65 14.07 -9.27 -13.91
CA MET A 65 13.08 -8.35 -14.48
C MET A 65 12.92 -8.63 -15.99
N PRO A 66 11.70 -8.82 -16.52
CA PRO A 66 11.47 -9.02 -17.94
C PRO A 66 11.34 -7.69 -18.67
N THR A 67 11.73 -7.74 -19.94
CA THR A 67 11.22 -6.91 -21.02
C THR A 67 9.82 -7.42 -21.41
N SER A 68 8.74 -6.84 -20.88
CA SER A 68 7.35 -7.19 -21.20
C SER A 68 6.61 -6.01 -21.83
N THR A 69 5.80 -6.24 -22.86
CA THR A 69 5.25 -5.27 -23.83
C THR A 69 4.19 -4.27 -23.32
N THR A 70 4.04 -4.08 -22.01
CA THR A 70 3.06 -3.13 -21.44
C THR A 70 3.76 -1.90 -20.85
N LYS A 71 3.74 -0.81 -21.61
CA LYS A 71 4.32 0.48 -21.25
C LYS A 71 3.54 1.14 -20.11
N THR A 72 4.18 1.34 -18.96
CA THR A 72 3.65 2.17 -17.86
C THR A 72 4.49 3.44 -17.75
N LYS A 73 3.84 4.59 -17.51
CA LYS A 73 4.55 5.85 -17.24
C LYS A 73 5.15 5.82 -15.84
N GLN A 74 6.48 5.77 -15.77
CA GLN A 74 7.25 5.92 -14.54
C GLN A 74 7.85 7.33 -14.53
N LYS A 75 7.72 8.07 -13.43
CA LYS A 75 8.35 9.39 -13.29
C LYS A 75 9.67 9.25 -12.54
N ASP A 76 10.76 9.58 -13.22
CA ASP A 76 12.05 9.81 -12.58
C ASP A 76 12.00 11.16 -11.87
N LEU A 77 12.11 11.14 -10.53
CA LEU A 77 12.04 12.32 -9.69
C LEU A 77 13.33 13.16 -9.73
N ALA A 78 14.48 12.56 -10.07
CA ALA A 78 15.75 13.27 -10.21
C ALA A 78 15.82 14.05 -11.53
N GLU A 79 15.22 13.51 -12.60
CA GLU A 79 15.27 14.12 -13.93
C GLU A 79 13.98 14.82 -14.35
N ASN A 80 12.90 14.69 -13.57
CA ASN A 80 11.55 15.16 -13.91
C ASN A 80 11.10 14.68 -15.31
N LYS A 81 11.48 13.46 -15.68
CA LYS A 81 11.13 12.82 -16.96
C LYS A 81 10.20 11.63 -16.71
N GLU A 82 9.18 11.53 -17.54
CA GLU A 82 8.35 10.33 -17.64
C GLU A 82 9.00 9.36 -18.63
N TYR A 83 9.31 8.17 -18.16
CA TYR A 83 9.79 7.06 -18.98
C TYR A 83 8.67 6.04 -19.12
N GLU A 84 8.48 5.52 -20.32
CA GLU A 84 7.70 4.30 -20.51
C GLU A 84 8.61 3.12 -20.14
N VAL A 85 8.31 2.47 -19.01
CA VAL A 85 9.04 1.30 -18.56
C VAL A 85 8.12 0.08 -18.66
N ASP A 86 8.67 -0.96 -19.24
CA ASP A 86 8.07 -2.28 -19.36
C ASP A 86 8.18 -2.98 -18.00
N LEU A 87 7.11 -2.92 -17.22
CA LEU A 87 7.02 -3.59 -15.92
C LEU A 87 6.36 -4.96 -16.07
N PRO A 88 6.77 -5.95 -15.26
CA PRO A 88 6.13 -7.26 -15.28
C PRO A 88 4.66 -7.17 -14.85
N ASP A 89 3.82 -8.07 -15.39
CA ASP A 89 2.38 -8.10 -15.14
C ASP A 89 2.05 -8.16 -13.64
N VAL A 90 2.89 -8.81 -12.83
CA VAL A 90 2.76 -8.88 -11.38
C VAL A 90 2.80 -7.51 -10.68
N LEU A 91 3.49 -6.52 -11.26
CA LEU A 91 3.62 -5.15 -10.73
C LEU A 91 2.63 -4.16 -11.35
N VAL A 92 1.89 -4.54 -12.39
CA VAL A 92 0.95 -3.63 -13.08
C VAL A 92 -0.50 -4.07 -13.00
N ASN A 93 -0.78 -5.38 -12.94
CA ASN A 93 -2.15 -5.90 -12.87
C ASN A 93 -2.81 -5.52 -11.54
N GLY A 94 -3.96 -4.86 -11.63
CA GLY A 94 -4.66 -4.23 -10.52
C GLY A 94 -4.07 -2.92 -10.05
N ILE A 95 -2.92 -2.48 -10.57
CA ILE A 95 -2.15 -1.33 -10.08
C ILE A 95 -2.23 -0.18 -11.09
N SER A 96 -1.59 -0.35 -12.24
CA SER A 96 -1.63 0.58 -13.38
C SER A 96 -2.37 0.03 -14.60
N LYS A 97 -2.77 -1.24 -14.53
CA LYS A 97 -3.57 -1.98 -15.52
C LYS A 97 -4.70 -2.69 -14.80
N GLU A 98 -5.89 -2.75 -15.40
CA GLU A 98 -7.02 -3.44 -14.78
C GLU A 98 -6.72 -4.94 -14.60
N THR A 99 -7.19 -5.50 -13.48
CA THR A 99 -7.30 -6.96 -13.32
C THR A 99 -8.32 -7.53 -14.30
N ALA A 100 -8.35 -8.85 -14.46
CA ALA A 100 -9.39 -9.52 -15.27
C ALA A 100 -10.82 -9.21 -14.78
N GLN A 101 -10.99 -8.85 -13.50
CA GLN A 101 -12.25 -8.46 -12.88
C GLN A 101 -12.52 -6.94 -12.97
N GLY A 102 -11.68 -6.18 -13.67
CA GLY A 102 -11.81 -4.73 -13.83
C GLY A 102 -11.41 -3.91 -12.61
N GLY A 103 -10.81 -4.52 -11.59
CA GLY A 103 -10.26 -3.82 -10.43
C GLY A 103 -8.94 -3.12 -10.77
N ILE A 104 -8.78 -1.87 -10.34
CA ILE A 104 -7.55 -1.08 -10.51
C ILE A 104 -7.40 -0.06 -9.36
N SER A 105 -6.16 0.26 -8.98
CA SER A 105 -5.85 1.38 -8.09
C SER A 105 -6.05 2.73 -8.77
N SER A 106 -6.56 3.70 -8.03
CA SER A 106 -6.62 5.11 -8.38
C SER A 106 -5.38 5.87 -7.92
N SER A 107 -4.56 5.29 -7.04
CA SER A 107 -3.30 5.92 -6.59
C SER A 107 -2.31 5.98 -7.74
N ALA A 108 -1.73 7.15 -7.97
CA ALA A 108 -0.58 7.24 -8.87
C ALA A 108 0.62 6.54 -8.22
N THR A 109 1.30 5.70 -9.00
CA THR A 109 2.40 4.86 -8.54
C THR A 109 3.64 5.03 -9.39
N TRP A 110 4.79 4.78 -8.79
CA TRP A 110 6.05 4.66 -9.50
C TRP A 110 6.86 3.50 -8.94
N TYR A 111 7.78 3.00 -9.75
CA TYR A 111 8.64 1.88 -9.43
C TYR A 111 10.11 2.30 -9.59
N THR A 112 11.04 1.78 -8.79
CA THR A 112 12.48 1.85 -9.09
C THR A 112 13.04 0.44 -9.26
N SER A 113 13.76 0.21 -10.36
CA SER A 113 14.34 -1.10 -10.66
C SER A 113 15.56 -1.44 -9.83
N GLU A 114 16.34 -0.44 -9.43
CA GLU A 114 17.53 -0.60 -8.58
C GLU A 114 17.15 -1.17 -7.21
N ASP A 115 16.15 -0.57 -6.55
CA ASP A 115 15.71 -0.97 -5.20
C ASP A 115 14.52 -1.92 -5.20
N LYS A 116 13.97 -2.23 -6.39
CA LYS A 116 12.72 -2.99 -6.56
C LYS A 116 11.56 -2.42 -5.75
N GLN A 117 11.48 -1.10 -5.67
CA GLN A 117 10.54 -0.41 -4.81
C GLN A 117 9.33 0.07 -5.60
N LEU A 118 8.14 -0.36 -5.20
CA LEU A 118 6.88 0.17 -5.71
C LEU A 118 6.31 1.15 -4.68
N GLN A 119 6.04 2.38 -5.09
CA GLN A 119 5.56 3.44 -4.20
C GLN A 119 4.30 4.13 -4.74
N THR A 120 3.51 4.68 -3.83
CA THR A 120 2.48 5.68 -4.15
C THR A 120 3.11 7.08 -4.18
N THR A 121 2.58 7.97 -5.03
CA THR A 121 2.91 9.40 -4.94
C THR A 121 2.13 10.06 -3.82
N ASN A 122 2.64 11.14 -3.24
CA ASN A 122 1.85 11.99 -2.36
C ASN A 122 0.70 12.68 -3.12
N THR A 123 -0.45 12.87 -2.49
CA THR A 123 -1.60 13.57 -3.05
C THR A 123 -1.90 14.85 -2.28
N MET A 124 -2.01 15.97 -2.98
CA MET A 124 -2.59 17.21 -2.42
C MET A 124 -4.08 16.99 -2.17
N ILE A 125 -4.53 17.26 -0.96
CA ILE A 125 -5.94 17.30 -0.59
C ILE A 125 -6.34 18.76 -0.44
N ASP A 126 -7.37 19.17 -1.17
CA ASP A 126 -7.92 20.51 -1.17
C ASP A 126 -9.46 20.48 -1.22
N SER A 127 -10.08 21.65 -1.40
CA SER A 127 -11.54 21.79 -1.44
C SER A 127 -12.23 20.96 -2.52
N THR A 128 -11.50 20.47 -3.53
CA THR A 128 -12.06 19.70 -4.65
C THR A 128 -12.16 18.20 -4.36
N ASN A 129 -11.31 17.65 -3.50
CA ASN A 129 -11.19 16.20 -3.27
C ASN A 129 -11.21 15.77 -1.79
N TRP A 130 -11.33 16.68 -0.83
CA TRP A 130 -11.29 16.35 0.61
C TRP A 130 -12.28 15.25 1.04
N LYS A 131 -13.44 15.16 0.39
CA LYS A 131 -14.47 14.16 0.70
C LYS A 131 -14.02 12.73 0.47
N ASP A 132 -13.07 12.51 -0.44
CA ASP A 132 -12.51 11.19 -0.71
C ASP A 132 -11.59 10.71 0.43
N TYR A 133 -11.14 11.62 1.30
CA TYR A 133 -10.24 11.35 2.43
C TYR A 133 -10.89 11.60 3.80
N ALA A 134 -12.15 12.06 3.82
CA ALA A 134 -12.85 12.43 5.06
C ALA A 134 -13.22 11.22 5.93
N SER A 135 -13.42 10.04 5.31
CA SER A 135 -13.48 8.79 6.05
C SER A 135 -12.05 8.37 6.39
N GLY A 136 -11.65 8.36 7.67
CA GLY A 136 -10.26 8.12 8.09
C GLY A 136 -9.60 6.81 7.62
N VAL A 137 -10.32 5.94 6.91
CA VAL A 137 -9.80 4.74 6.23
C VAL A 137 -10.55 4.57 4.89
N PRO A 138 -10.30 5.40 3.85
CA PRO A 138 -11.06 5.32 2.61
C PRO A 138 -10.61 4.11 1.79
N LEU A 139 -11.58 3.32 1.28
CA LEU A 139 -11.31 2.33 0.25
C LEU A 139 -11.43 2.96 -1.13
N ASP A 140 -10.52 2.57 -2.00
CA ASP A 140 -10.59 2.92 -3.41
C ASP A 140 -11.76 2.21 -4.08
N LYS A 141 -12.70 3.00 -4.61
CA LYS A 141 -13.93 2.51 -5.26
C LYS A 141 -13.65 1.80 -6.58
N LYS A 142 -12.48 2.01 -7.19
CA LYS A 142 -12.04 1.33 -8.41
C LYS A 142 -11.42 -0.04 -8.15
N VAL A 143 -11.00 -0.32 -6.93
CA VAL A 143 -10.62 -1.67 -6.53
C VAL A 143 -11.88 -2.55 -6.51
N LYS A 144 -11.75 -3.76 -7.06
CA LYS A 144 -12.81 -4.77 -7.10
C LYS A 144 -12.37 -6.00 -6.33
N ALA A 145 -13.33 -6.66 -5.71
CA ALA A 145 -13.09 -7.96 -5.12
C ALA A 145 -12.68 -8.97 -6.19
N VAL A 146 -11.81 -9.92 -5.83
CA VAL A 146 -11.59 -11.12 -6.64
C VAL A 146 -12.88 -11.94 -6.70
N ALA A 147 -12.95 -12.90 -7.62
CA ALA A 147 -14.14 -13.72 -7.79
C ALA A 147 -14.54 -14.46 -6.49
N ASP A 148 -15.85 -14.64 -6.29
CA ASP A 148 -16.42 -15.28 -5.08
C ASP A 148 -16.00 -16.75 -4.91
N ASP A 149 -15.49 -17.41 -5.95
CA ASP A 149 -14.94 -18.77 -5.94
C ASP A 149 -13.40 -18.81 -5.95
N ALA A 150 -12.72 -17.66 -6.05
CA ALA A 150 -11.26 -17.59 -5.98
C ALA A 150 -10.73 -18.18 -4.65
N ARG A 151 -9.58 -18.86 -4.72
CA ARG A 151 -8.91 -19.44 -3.56
C ARG A 151 -8.50 -18.35 -2.57
N GLU A 152 -8.76 -18.61 -1.29
CA GLU A 152 -8.23 -17.82 -0.18
C GLU A 152 -6.82 -18.32 0.20
N TYR A 153 -5.91 -17.40 0.51
CA TYR A 153 -4.52 -17.69 0.86
C TYR A 153 -4.16 -17.09 2.22
N ASN A 154 -3.37 -17.79 3.02
CA ASN A 154 -2.88 -17.34 4.29
C ASN A 154 -1.62 -16.48 4.10
N VAL A 155 -1.63 -15.27 4.66
CA VAL A 155 -0.52 -14.32 4.57
C VAL A 155 -0.11 -13.90 5.97
N PHE A 156 1.18 -14.01 6.27
CA PHE A 156 1.74 -13.54 7.53
C PHE A 156 2.19 -12.08 7.38
N LEU A 157 1.74 -11.20 8.26
CA LEU A 157 2.07 -9.79 8.25
C LEU A 157 2.69 -9.39 9.59
N THR A 158 3.90 -8.82 9.54
CA THR A 158 4.50 -8.20 10.72
C THR A 158 4.21 -6.70 10.75
N CYS A 159 4.13 -6.13 11.94
CA CYS A 159 4.11 -4.70 12.19
C CYS A 159 5.14 -4.36 13.26
N TYR A 160 5.90 -3.30 13.03
CA TYR A 160 7.04 -3.00 13.88
C TYR A 160 6.62 -2.59 15.30
N ASN A 161 5.50 -1.86 15.42
CA ASN A 161 5.07 -1.25 16.67
C ASN A 161 3.54 -1.28 16.82
N SER A 162 3.06 -2.05 17.80
CA SER A 162 1.65 -2.11 18.20
C SER A 162 1.11 -0.84 18.87
N ALA A 163 1.98 0.09 19.29
CA ALA A 163 1.57 1.37 19.85
C ALA A 163 1.60 2.53 18.84
N ASP A 164 2.00 2.28 17.57
CA ASP A 164 2.04 3.33 16.55
C ASP A 164 0.61 3.70 16.08
N ASN A 165 0.28 4.99 16.18
CA ASN A 165 -1.05 5.50 15.86
C ASN A 165 -1.38 5.42 14.36
N PHE A 166 -0.40 5.61 13.48
CA PHE A 166 -0.60 5.50 12.04
C PHE A 166 -0.80 4.04 11.63
N VAL A 167 0.01 3.13 12.16
CA VAL A 167 -0.11 1.69 11.91
C VAL A 167 -1.47 1.18 12.36
N ASN A 168 -1.90 1.49 13.58
CA ASN A 168 -3.17 0.98 14.12
C ASN A 168 -4.39 1.73 13.61
N GLY A 169 -4.27 3.04 13.39
CA GLY A 169 -5.38 3.90 12.98
C GLY A 169 -5.68 3.84 11.48
N GLN A 170 -4.67 3.58 10.64
CA GLN A 170 -4.80 3.67 9.19
C GLN A 170 -4.28 2.41 8.49
N LEU A 171 -3.02 2.02 8.70
CA LEU A 171 -2.38 0.97 7.90
C LEU A 171 -3.05 -0.41 8.10
N LEU A 172 -3.16 -0.88 9.34
CA LEU A 172 -3.74 -2.19 9.67
C LEU A 172 -5.24 -2.31 9.34
N PRO A 173 -6.09 -1.31 9.64
CA PRO A 173 -7.47 -1.32 9.18
C PRO A 173 -7.57 -1.45 7.66
N THR A 174 -6.72 -0.75 6.91
CA THR A 174 -6.77 -0.80 5.45
C THR A 174 -6.28 -2.14 4.89
N PHE A 175 -5.20 -2.71 5.46
CA PHE A 175 -4.76 -4.07 5.16
C PHE A 175 -5.92 -5.07 5.33
N LYS A 176 -6.64 -5.03 6.45
CA LYS A 176 -7.77 -5.93 6.72
C LYS A 176 -8.90 -5.78 5.69
N GLN A 177 -9.21 -4.54 5.30
CA GLN A 177 -10.27 -4.27 4.35
C GLN A 177 -9.92 -4.75 2.93
N TYR A 178 -8.73 -4.45 2.41
CA TYR A 178 -8.30 -4.94 1.10
C TYR A 178 -8.04 -6.44 1.09
N ALA A 179 -7.49 -7.01 2.17
CA ALA A 179 -7.27 -8.45 2.25
C ALA A 179 -8.58 -9.24 2.14
N LYS A 180 -9.68 -8.72 2.69
CA LYS A 180 -11.02 -9.29 2.46
C LYS A 180 -11.44 -9.26 0.98
N LEU A 181 -11.19 -8.16 0.29
CA LEU A 181 -11.49 -8.03 -1.15
C LEU A 181 -10.64 -8.97 -2.00
N LEU A 182 -9.40 -9.24 -1.58
CA LEU A 182 -8.43 -10.05 -2.31
C LEU A 182 -8.37 -11.52 -1.85
N LYS A 183 -9.23 -11.90 -0.89
CA LYS A 183 -9.24 -13.21 -0.23
C LYS A 183 -7.85 -13.61 0.28
N LEU A 184 -7.28 -12.74 1.08
CA LEU A 184 -6.05 -12.97 1.81
C LEU A 184 -6.40 -13.04 3.30
N ASN A 185 -6.17 -14.18 3.91
CA ASN A 185 -6.35 -14.39 5.34
C ASN A 185 -5.08 -13.93 6.08
N LEU A 186 -5.13 -12.73 6.67
CA LEU A 186 -3.97 -12.14 7.33
C LEU A 186 -3.82 -12.66 8.76
N THR A 187 -2.65 -13.23 9.08
CA THR A 187 -2.17 -13.35 10.46
C THR A 187 -1.22 -12.21 10.76
N ILE A 188 -1.56 -11.40 11.76
CA ILE A 188 -0.86 -10.15 12.06
C ILE A 188 -0.14 -10.27 13.40
N VAL A 189 1.16 -10.07 13.38
CA VAL A 189 2.01 -9.99 14.58
C VAL A 189 2.57 -8.58 14.69
N SER A 190 2.60 -8.03 15.90
CA SER A 190 3.12 -6.69 16.13
C SER A 190 4.17 -6.67 17.23
N GLY A 191 5.25 -5.91 17.01
CA GLY A 191 6.29 -5.64 18.00
C GLY A 191 5.94 -4.47 18.93
N ASP A 192 6.96 -4.01 19.66
CA ASP A 192 6.90 -2.86 20.57
C ASP A 192 7.61 -1.62 20.01
N GLY A 193 8.06 -1.67 18.76
CA GLY A 193 8.83 -0.62 18.10
C GLY A 193 10.29 -0.51 18.53
N ASN A 194 10.79 -1.40 19.39
CA ASN A 194 12.15 -1.34 19.94
C ASN A 194 12.92 -2.66 19.79
N ASN A 195 12.26 -3.80 19.95
CA ASN A 195 12.89 -5.11 19.99
C ASN A 195 12.43 -6.01 18.82
N GLU A 196 13.30 -6.16 17.82
CA GLU A 196 13.08 -7.01 16.65
C GLU A 196 12.71 -8.46 17.04
N SER A 197 13.31 -8.98 18.12
CA SER A 197 13.08 -10.36 18.56
C SER A 197 11.66 -10.63 19.02
N LEU A 198 10.88 -9.62 19.42
CA LEU A 198 9.47 -9.83 19.75
C LEU A 198 8.65 -10.23 18.51
N ILE A 199 9.03 -9.73 17.34
CA ILE A 199 8.41 -10.10 16.07
C ILE A 199 8.97 -11.44 15.62
N THR A 200 10.29 -11.57 15.54
CA THR A 200 10.91 -12.77 14.94
C THR A 200 10.69 -14.04 15.77
N ASN A 201 10.62 -13.97 17.11
CA ASN A 201 10.27 -15.13 17.94
C ASN A 201 8.82 -15.60 17.74
N SER A 202 7.96 -14.73 17.21
CA SER A 202 6.56 -15.04 16.90
C SER A 202 6.39 -15.64 15.49
N MET A 203 7.45 -15.65 14.66
CA MET A 203 7.46 -16.26 13.34
C MET A 203 7.66 -17.77 13.44
N ASN A 204 6.61 -18.49 13.82
CA ASN A 204 6.57 -19.95 13.91
C ASN A 204 5.50 -20.55 13.00
N ASN A 205 5.58 -21.87 12.75
CA ASN A 205 4.66 -22.61 11.89
C ASN A 205 4.51 -21.99 10.49
N LEU A 206 5.65 -21.61 9.90
CA LEU A 206 5.69 -20.80 8.68
C LEU A 206 5.13 -21.52 7.45
N ASP A 207 5.15 -22.85 7.45
CA ASP A 207 4.55 -23.70 6.41
C ASP A 207 3.03 -23.52 6.25
N ASN A 208 2.36 -22.85 7.20
CA ASN A 208 0.93 -22.54 7.12
C ASN A 208 0.60 -21.30 6.26
N TYR A 209 1.62 -20.56 5.81
CA TYR A 209 1.45 -19.30 5.07
C TYR A 209 2.04 -19.40 3.66
N GLU A 210 1.35 -18.81 2.69
CA GLU A 210 1.82 -18.76 1.31
C GLU A 210 2.59 -17.48 0.96
N ALA A 211 2.49 -16.43 1.79
CA ALA A 211 3.23 -15.19 1.59
C ALA A 211 3.51 -14.46 2.92
N PHE A 212 4.50 -13.57 2.89
CA PHE A 212 4.98 -12.80 4.04
C PHE A 212 5.07 -11.30 3.70
N ILE A 213 4.53 -10.46 4.58
CA ILE A 213 4.65 -9.00 4.54
C ILE A 213 5.45 -8.58 5.77
N LEU A 214 6.59 -7.94 5.56
CA LEU A 214 7.52 -7.61 6.63
C LEU A 214 7.59 -6.10 6.87
N ASN A 215 7.10 -5.65 8.01
CA ASN A 215 7.34 -4.31 8.53
C ASN A 215 8.18 -4.42 9.82
N MET A 216 9.49 -4.22 9.64
CA MET A 216 10.53 -4.53 10.63
C MET A 216 10.74 -3.37 11.62
N THR A 217 11.28 -3.68 12.80
CA THR A 217 11.66 -2.65 13.80
C THR A 217 12.88 -1.87 13.35
N SER A 218 13.87 -2.56 12.79
CA SER A 218 15.06 -1.98 12.18
C SER A 218 15.06 -2.19 10.67
N THR A 219 15.42 -1.14 9.94
CA THR A 219 15.60 -1.20 8.48
C THR A 219 16.74 -2.13 8.06
N ASN A 220 17.62 -2.53 8.98
CA ASN A 220 18.78 -3.39 8.72
C ASN A 220 18.52 -4.87 9.10
N ALA A 221 17.31 -5.21 9.56
CA ALA A 221 16.99 -6.56 10.02
C ALA A 221 16.66 -7.55 8.88
N GLY A 222 16.71 -7.12 7.61
CA GLY A 222 16.25 -7.94 6.47
C GLY A 222 16.85 -9.35 6.44
N GLN A 223 18.16 -9.48 6.69
CA GLN A 223 18.80 -10.80 6.71
C GLN A 223 18.25 -11.72 7.80
N THR A 224 17.90 -11.18 8.97
CA THR A 224 17.33 -11.94 10.09
C THR A 224 16.01 -12.61 9.68
N TYR A 225 15.14 -11.88 9.00
CA TYR A 225 13.88 -12.44 8.50
C TYR A 225 14.12 -13.47 7.40
N MET A 226 15.04 -13.20 6.49
CA MET A 226 15.37 -14.15 5.42
C MET A 226 15.98 -15.44 5.95
N ASP A 227 16.72 -15.42 7.05
CA ASP A 227 17.26 -16.62 7.68
C ASP A 227 16.19 -17.48 8.37
N ILE A 228 15.09 -16.86 8.81
CA ILE A 228 13.93 -17.55 9.40
C ILE A 228 13.06 -18.22 8.32
N LEU A 229 12.98 -17.61 7.13
CA LEU A 229 12.12 -18.05 6.01
C LEU A 229 12.77 -19.10 5.08
N LYS A 230 14.02 -19.50 5.35
CA LYS A 230 14.73 -20.55 4.60
C LYS A 230 14.34 -21.94 5.11
#